data_AF-A0A535VJ77-F1
#
_entry.id   AF-A0A535VJ77-F1
#
_cell.length_a   1.000
_cell.length_b   1.000
_cell.length_c   1.000
_cell.angle_alpha   90.00
_cell.angle_beta   90.00
_cell.angle_gamma   90.00
#
_symmetry.space_group_name_H-M   'P 1'
#
loop_
_entity.id
_entity.type
_entity.pdbx_description
1 polymer ?
#
loop_
_entity_poly.entity_id
_entity_poly.type
_entity_poly.pdbx_seq_one_letter_code
_entity_poly.pdbx_strand_id
1 'polypeptide(L)'
;MAPHVRQKAEVAITSEDRLTRFGQAFLETLFACFDVTLTVLEPGEEKTPEQELTNDLLVLIASFSGRLYGMRSHKQKELLQCATAVLTSP
;
A
#
# COMPACT_ATOMS: atom_id res chain seq x y z
N MET A 1 -1.06 -15.10 43.00
CA MET A 1 -0.19 -14.83 41.83
C MET A 1 -1.09 -14.28 40.74
N ALA A 2 -0.95 -13.00 40.38
CA ALA A 2 -1.73 -12.42 39.29
C ALA A 2 -1.21 -13.00 37.95
N PRO A 3 -2.10 -13.41 37.02
CA PRO A 3 -1.68 -13.93 35.74
C PRO A 3 -0.91 -12.83 34.99
N HIS A 4 0.33 -13.12 34.60
CA HIS A 4 1.07 -12.28 33.68
C HIS A 4 0.31 -12.31 32.35
N VAL A 5 -0.47 -11.26 32.09
CA VAL A 5 -1.05 -11.02 30.76
C VAL A 5 0.13 -10.82 29.83
N ARG A 6 0.44 -11.83 29.01
CA ARG A 6 1.36 -11.65 27.88
C ARG A 6 0.74 -10.58 27.00
N GLN A 7 1.40 -9.43 26.90
CA GLN A 7 0.99 -8.37 26.00
C GLN A 7 1.24 -8.88 24.58
N LYS A 8 0.21 -9.43 23.93
CA LYS A 8 0.26 -9.75 22.49
C LYS A 8 0.17 -8.43 21.74
N ALA A 9 1.16 -8.16 20.90
CA ALA A 9 1.12 -7.04 19.98
C ALA A 9 0.26 -7.43 18.78
N GLU A 10 -0.67 -6.55 18.41
CA GLU A 10 -1.56 -6.72 17.27
C GLU A 10 -1.47 -5.48 16.39
N VAL A 11 -1.40 -5.71 15.09
CA VAL A 11 -1.54 -4.69 14.06
C VAL A 11 -2.87 -4.95 13.38
N ALA A 12 -3.84 -4.06 13.59
CA ALA A 12 -5.12 -4.10 12.90
C ALA A 12 -5.11 -3.10 11.75
N ILE A 13 -5.37 -3.58 10.54
CA ILE A 13 -5.50 -2.76 9.33
C ILE A 13 -6.92 -2.88 8.80
N THR A 14 -7.43 -1.84 8.14
CA THR A 14 -8.73 -1.95 7.50
C THR A 14 -8.65 -2.85 6.27
N SER A 15 -7.72 -2.62 5.33
CA SER A 15 -7.48 -3.47 4.15
C SER A 15 -5.99 -3.76 3.93
N GLU A 16 -5.65 -4.86 3.26
CA GLU A 16 -4.25 -5.26 2.98
C GLU A 16 -3.45 -4.16 2.27
N ASP A 17 -4.08 -3.52 1.30
CA ASP A 17 -3.48 -2.48 0.46
C ASP A 17 -3.12 -1.17 1.20
N ARG A 18 -3.56 -1.04 2.47
CA ARG A 18 -3.18 0.04 3.39
C ARG A 18 -1.98 -0.27 4.26
N LEU A 19 -1.64 -1.54 4.45
CA LEU A 19 -0.43 -1.91 5.18
C LEU A 19 0.79 -1.63 4.33
N THR A 20 0.77 -2.13 3.09
CA THR A 20 1.82 -1.84 2.12
C THR A 20 1.35 -2.08 0.69
N ARG A 21 1.95 -1.36 -0.24
CA ARG A 21 1.80 -1.63 -1.68
C ARG A 21 2.73 -2.74 -2.17
N PHE A 22 3.90 -2.89 -1.52
CA PHE A 22 4.88 -3.93 -1.85
C PHE A 22 5.48 -4.54 -0.58
N GLY A 23 5.81 -5.83 -0.62
CA GLY A 23 6.45 -6.49 0.51
C GLY A 23 5.49 -6.90 1.62
N GLN A 24 4.23 -7.18 1.29
CA GLN A 24 3.24 -7.74 2.23
C GLN A 24 3.78 -9.01 2.88
N ALA A 25 4.25 -9.97 2.08
CA ALA A 25 4.86 -11.21 2.57
C ALA A 25 6.08 -10.98 3.48
N PHE A 26 6.85 -9.92 3.23
CA PHE A 26 7.97 -9.54 4.11
C PHE A 26 7.46 -9.06 5.46
N LEU A 27 6.44 -8.20 5.49
CA LEU A 27 5.83 -7.70 6.73
C LEU A 27 5.14 -8.82 7.51
N GLU A 28 4.45 -9.75 6.85
CA GLU A 28 3.88 -10.94 7.48
C GLU A 28 4.95 -11.80 8.15
N THR A 29 6.06 -12.05 7.43
CA THR A 29 7.21 -12.79 7.98
C THR A 29 7.82 -12.04 9.17
N LEU A 30 7.98 -10.72 9.05
CA LEU A 30 8.52 -9.87 10.10
C LEU A 30 7.63 -9.91 11.35
N PHE A 31 6.32 -9.76 11.20
CA PHE A 31 5.36 -9.79 12.30
C PHE A 31 5.34 -11.17 12.99
N ALA A 32 5.39 -12.26 12.21
CA ALA A 32 5.50 -13.60 12.77
C ALA A 32 6.78 -13.79 13.60
N CYS A 33 7.92 -13.23 13.17
CA CYS A 33 9.17 -13.26 13.94
C CYS A 33 9.10 -12.56 15.30
N PHE A 34 8.15 -11.63 15.49
CA PHE A 34 7.97 -10.87 16.73
C PHE A 34 6.70 -11.25 17.50
N ASP A 35 6.07 -12.39 17.17
CA ASP A 35 4.79 -12.82 17.76
C ASP A 35 3.67 -11.75 17.62
N VAL A 36 3.74 -10.94 16.56
CA VAL A 36 2.74 -9.91 16.24
C VAL A 36 1.66 -10.52 15.35
N THR A 37 0.39 -10.34 15.72
CA THR A 37 -0.75 -10.76 14.89
C THR A 37 -1.15 -9.62 13.95
N LEU A 38 -1.33 -9.93 12.66
CA LEU A 38 -1.89 -9.00 11.68
C LEU A 38 -3.36 -9.35 11.44
N THR A 39 -4.26 -8.40 11.68
CA THR A 39 -5.71 -8.55 11.50
C THR A 39 -6.22 -7.57 10.45
N VAL A 40 -6.95 -8.07 9.44
CA VAL A 40 -7.63 -7.23 8.44
C VAL A 40 -9.10 -7.10 8.83
N LEU A 41 -9.54 -5.88 9.15
CA LEU A 41 -10.86 -5.59 9.70
C LEU A 41 -11.95 -5.51 8.63
N GLU A 42 -11.60 -4.99 7.47
CA GLU A 42 -12.48 -4.74 6.32
C GLU A 42 -11.75 -5.23 5.07
N PRO A 43 -11.81 -6.54 4.75
CA PRO A 43 -11.47 -6.96 3.40
C PRO A 43 -12.38 -6.14 2.48
N GLY A 44 -11.80 -5.15 1.78
CA GLY A 44 -12.55 -4.03 1.22
C GLY A 44 -13.52 -4.46 0.13
N GLU A 45 -14.19 -3.49 -0.52
CA GLU A 45 -14.76 -3.76 -1.84
C GLU A 45 -13.67 -4.35 -2.72
N GLU A 46 -13.94 -5.51 -3.34
CA GLU A 46 -13.04 -6.14 -4.30
C GLU A 46 -12.83 -5.18 -5.47
N LYS A 47 -11.75 -4.39 -5.40
CA LYS A 47 -11.16 -3.79 -6.59
C LYS A 47 -10.67 -4.94 -7.43
N THR A 48 -10.88 -4.84 -8.74
CA THR A 48 -10.29 -5.85 -9.61
C THR A 48 -8.76 -5.77 -9.50
N PRO A 49 -8.03 -6.89 -9.62
CA PRO A 49 -6.56 -6.88 -9.59
C PRO A 49 -5.96 -5.83 -10.55
N GLU A 50 -6.61 -5.57 -11.68
CA GLU A 50 -6.23 -4.53 -12.64
C GLU A 50 -6.35 -3.12 -12.06
N GLN A 51 -7.44 -2.82 -11.34
CA GLN A 51 -7.64 -1.51 -10.69
C GLN A 51 -6.61 -1.26 -9.60
N GLU A 52 -6.22 -2.31 -8.86
CA GLU A 52 -5.17 -2.20 -7.86
C GLU A 52 -3.83 -1.90 -8.53
N LEU A 53 -3.41 -2.73 -9.49
CA LEU A 53 -2.18 -2.57 -10.25
C LEU A 53 -2.06 -1.17 -10.90
N THR A 54 -3.14 -0.68 -11.52
CA THR A 54 -3.17 0.67 -12.11
C THR A 54 -2.93 1.74 -11.04
N ASN A 55 -3.57 1.62 -9.88
CA ASN A 55 -3.36 2.57 -8.78
C ASN A 55 -1.92 2.52 -8.23
N ASP A 56 -1.32 1.33 -8.08
CA ASP A 56 0.08 1.17 -7.64
C ASP A 56 1.04 1.92 -8.56
N LEU A 57 0.85 1.68 -9.86
CA LEU A 57 1.73 2.22 -10.88
C LEU A 57 1.63 3.74 -10.94
N LEU A 58 0.41 4.30 -10.82
CA LEU A 58 0.22 5.75 -10.72
C LEU A 58 0.89 6.34 -9.48
N VAL A 59 0.79 5.68 -8.32
CA VAL A 59 1.46 6.11 -7.08
C VAL A 59 2.99 6.07 -7.23
N LEU A 60 3.54 5.02 -7.84
CA LEU A 60 4.96 4.92 -8.13
C LEU A 60 5.42 6.04 -9.07
N ILE A 61 4.74 6.23 -10.20
CA ILE A 61 5.05 7.30 -11.16
C ILE A 61 5.00 8.65 -10.47
N ALA A 62 3.98 8.93 -9.65
CA ALA A 62 3.88 10.17 -8.88
C ALA A 62 5.08 10.38 -7.95
N SER A 63 5.46 9.34 -7.19
CA SER A 63 6.58 9.38 -6.23
C SER A 63 7.92 9.62 -6.92
N PHE A 64 8.22 8.86 -7.98
CA PHE A 64 9.48 8.99 -8.70
C PHE A 64 9.57 10.29 -9.50
N SER A 65 8.51 10.67 -10.21
CA SER A 65 8.52 11.91 -10.99
C SER A 65 8.58 13.17 -10.12
N GLY A 66 8.00 13.15 -8.92
CA GLY A 66 8.13 14.23 -7.94
C GLY A 66 9.56 14.40 -7.45
N ARG A 67 10.30 13.30 -7.28
CA ARG A 67 11.74 13.32 -6.95
C ARG A 67 12.62 13.76 -8.13
N LEU A 68 12.31 13.33 -9.35
CA LEU A 68 13.11 13.63 -10.54
C LEU A 68 12.92 15.05 -11.06
N TYR A 69 11.68 15.54 -11.09
CA TYR A 69 11.33 16.82 -11.72
C TYR A 69 10.94 17.91 -10.72
N GLY A 70 10.87 17.57 -9.43
CA GLY A 70 10.35 18.44 -8.38
C GLY A 70 8.83 18.27 -8.23
N MET A 71 8.37 18.34 -6.98
CA MET A 71 6.95 18.24 -6.63
C MET A 71 6.15 19.34 -7.34
N ARG A 72 5.05 18.95 -7.99
CA ARG A 72 4.13 19.82 -8.73
C ARG A 72 4.73 20.50 -9.96
N SER A 73 5.90 20.06 -10.43
CA SER A 73 6.48 20.55 -11.68
C SER A 73 5.59 20.28 -12.89
N HIS A 74 5.75 21.09 -13.94
CA HIS A 74 5.02 20.90 -15.19
C HIS A 74 5.23 19.50 -15.78
N LYS A 75 6.49 19.03 -15.81
CA LYS A 75 6.86 17.70 -16.30
C LYS A 75 6.23 16.57 -15.49
N GLN A 76 6.15 16.71 -14.16
CA GLN A 76 5.44 15.72 -13.33
C GLN A 76 3.95 15.67 -13.69
N LYS A 77 3.31 16.83 -13.88
CA LYS A 77 1.88 16.88 -14.24
C LYS A 77 1.63 16.24 -15.60
N GLU A 78 2.42 16.56 -16.61
CA GLU A 78 2.32 15.98 -17.95
C GLU A 78 2.49 14.46 -17.92
N LEU A 79 3.51 13.97 -17.19
CA LEU A 79 3.73 12.54 -17.06
C LEU A 79 2.57 11.83 -16.37
N LEU A 80 2.05 12.41 -15.28
CA LEU A 80 0.91 11.84 -14.56
C LEU A 80 -0.36 11.84 -15.40
N GLN A 81 -0.63 12.91 -16.13
CA GLN A 81 -1.78 12.96 -17.05
C GLN A 81 -1.68 11.89 -18.14
N CYS A 82 -0.50 11.74 -18.74
CA CYS A 82 -0.25 10.70 -19.74
C CYS A 82 -0.42 9.29 -19.14
N ALA A 83 0.18 9.03 -17.98
CA ALA A 83 0.08 7.75 -17.30
C ALA A 83 -1.38 7.42 -16.93
N THR A 84 -2.13 8.38 -16.37
CA THR A 84 -3.56 8.19 -16.08
C THR A 84 -4.34 7.89 -17.35
N ALA A 85 -4.16 8.66 -18.42
CA ALA A 85 -4.86 8.43 -19.68
C ALA A 85 -4.60 7.03 -20.25
N VAL A 86 -3.38 6.50 -20.15
CA VAL A 86 -3.04 5.16 -20.66
C VAL A 86 -3.57 4.05 -19.74
N LEU A 87 -3.50 4.24 -18.43
CA LEU A 87 -3.79 3.17 -17.46
C LEU A 87 -5.26 3.08 -17.03
N THR A 88 -6.04 4.15 -17.21
CA THR A 88 -7.46 4.17 -16.84
C THR A 88 -8.39 4.09 -18.05
N SER A 89 -7.86 3.95 -19.27
CA SER A 89 -8.67 3.69 -20.46
C SER A 89 -9.16 2.23 -20.48
N PRO A 90 -10.44 1.98 -20.81
CA PRO A 90 -10.99 0.63 -20.92
C PRO A 90 -10.41 -0.18 -22.08
#